data_AF-A0A520NBF1-F1
#
_entry.id   AF-A0A520NBF1-F1
#
_cell.length_a   1.000
_cell.length_b   1.000
_cell.length_c   1.000
_cell.angle_alpha   90.00
_cell.angle_beta   90.00
_cell.angle_gamma   90.00
#
_symmetry.space_group_name_H-M   'P 1'
#
loop_
_entity.id
_entity.type
_entity.pdbx_description
1 polymer ?
#
loop_
_entity_poly.entity_id
_entity_poly.type
_entity_poly.pdbx_seq_one_letter_code
_entity_poly.pdbx_strand_id
1 'polypeptide(L)'
;MHIAPFNNQNKAIIDVRDAYVPLTYFNIVKLTRGDRFEYATPGYETCIVPATGQIDAVVADVTVEKLGLRGDDVWDGEPEGVYVPSGV
;
A
#
# COMPACT_ATOMS: atom_id res chain seq x y z
N MET A 1 4.77 15.02 -2.88
CA MET A 1 5.33 13.92 -3.71
C MET A 1 5.92 14.53 -4.98
N HIS A 2 7.13 14.13 -5.40
CA HIS A 2 7.79 14.67 -6.61
C HIS A 2 7.38 13.95 -7.91
N ILE A 3 6.70 12.80 -7.81
CA ILE A 3 6.12 12.08 -8.94
C ILE A 3 4.76 12.70 -9.26
N ALA A 4 4.57 13.15 -10.50
CA ALA A 4 3.31 13.73 -10.95
C ALA A 4 2.18 12.66 -10.89
N PRO A 5 0.93 13.03 -10.56
CA PRO A 5 -0.16 12.08 -10.53
C PRO A 5 -0.44 11.48 -11.92
N PHE A 6 -0.62 10.16 -11.98
CA PHE A 6 -1.07 9.44 -13.17
C PHE A 6 -1.85 8.19 -12.76
N ASN A 7 -2.56 7.57 -13.70
CA ASN A 7 -3.15 6.25 -13.48
C ASN A 7 -2.08 5.17 -13.70
N ASN A 8 -1.53 4.65 -12.60
CA ASN A 8 -0.56 3.55 -12.62
C ASN A 8 -1.20 2.17 -12.85
N GLN A 9 -2.53 2.08 -13.01
CA GLN A 9 -3.27 0.82 -13.24
C GLN A 9 -3.00 -0.22 -12.14
N ASN A 10 -2.84 0.25 -10.88
CA ASN A 10 -2.42 -0.54 -9.72
C ASN A 10 -1.07 -1.27 -9.87
N LYS A 11 -0.28 -0.94 -10.90
CA LYS A 11 1.10 -1.41 -11.04
C LYS A 11 2.04 -0.53 -10.22
N ALA A 12 3.09 -1.14 -9.66
CA ALA A 12 4.10 -0.43 -8.90
C ALA A 12 4.62 0.79 -9.68
N ILE A 13 4.66 1.94 -9.01
CA ILE A 13 5.24 3.17 -9.56
C ILE A 13 6.77 3.07 -9.52
N ILE A 14 7.28 2.47 -8.44
CA ILE A 14 8.67 2.04 -8.30
C ILE A 14 8.61 0.57 -7.91
N ASP A 15 9.02 -0.31 -8.81
CA ASP A 15 9.03 -1.76 -8.56
C ASP A 15 10.31 -2.20 -7.84
N VAL A 16 10.31 -3.44 -7.35
CA VAL A 16 11.51 -4.03 -6.74
C VAL A 16 12.69 -3.99 -7.71
N ARG A 17 13.87 -3.69 -7.17
CA ARG A 17 15.13 -3.58 -7.94
C ARG A 17 15.08 -2.53 -9.05
N ASP A 18 14.33 -1.45 -8.85
CA ASP A 18 14.38 -0.28 -9.73
C ASP A 18 15.83 0.16 -9.99
N ALA A 19 16.13 0.55 -11.24
CA ALA A 19 17.48 0.86 -11.68
C ALA A 19 18.09 2.11 -11.02
N TYR A 20 17.25 3.03 -10.55
CA TYR A 20 17.67 4.30 -9.95
C TYR A 20 17.52 4.31 -8.44
N VAL A 21 16.49 3.65 -7.90
CA VAL A 21 16.20 3.58 -6.47
C VAL A 21 16.00 2.14 -6.00
N PRO A 22 17.05 1.30 -6.04
CA PRO A 22 16.93 -0.15 -5.85
C PRO A 22 16.47 -0.59 -4.46
N LEU A 23 16.46 0.31 -3.47
CA LEU A 23 16.07 0.03 -2.09
C LEU A 23 14.63 0.49 -1.77
N THR A 24 13.90 1.00 -2.77
CA THR A 24 12.56 1.53 -2.59
C THR A 24 11.57 0.73 -3.41
N TYR A 25 10.48 0.29 -2.78
CA TYR A 25 9.25 -0.10 -3.46
C TYR A 25 8.18 0.94 -3.18
N PHE A 26 7.43 1.36 -4.21
CA PHE A 26 6.32 2.30 -4.03
C PHE A 26 5.18 2.02 -5.00
N ASN A 27 3.97 1.89 -4.47
CA ASN A 27 2.77 1.71 -5.25
C ASN A 27 1.60 2.50 -4.65
N ILE A 28 0.72 3.00 -5.52
CA ILE A 28 -0.58 3.54 -5.13
C ILE A 28 -1.62 2.59 -5.71
N VAL A 29 -2.40 1.96 -4.84
CA VAL A 29 -3.43 1.02 -5.26
C VAL A 29 -4.80 1.65 -5.04
N LYS A 30 -5.66 1.60 -6.05
CA LYS A 30 -7.06 2.02 -6.00
C LYS A 30 -7.95 0.81 -6.16
N LEU A 31 -8.78 0.56 -5.16
CA LEU A 31 -9.71 -0.57 -5.12
C LEU A 31 -11.14 -0.07 -5.07
N THR A 32 -12.06 -0.86 -5.62
CA THR A 32 -13.50 -0.75 -5.36
C THR A 32 -13.94 -1.82 -4.38
N ARG A 33 -15.15 -1.68 -3.81
CA ARG A 33 -15.66 -2.64 -2.82
C ARG A 33 -15.74 -4.05 -3.43
N GLY A 34 -15.06 -4.99 -2.80
CA GLY A 34 -14.99 -6.39 -3.23
C GLY A 34 -13.76 -6.73 -4.06
N ASP A 35 -12.98 -5.73 -4.49
CA ASP A 35 -11.70 -5.98 -5.15
C ASP A 35 -10.66 -6.48 -4.15
N ARG A 36 -9.72 -7.28 -4.66
CA ARG A 36 -8.54 -7.75 -3.93
C ARG A 36 -7.30 -7.40 -4.72
N PHE A 37 -6.24 -7.02 -4.01
CA PHE A 37 -4.92 -6.81 -4.57
C PHE A 37 -3.91 -7.63 -3.79
N GLU A 38 -3.06 -8.34 -4.53
CA GLU A 38 -2.00 -9.19 -3.98
C GLU A 38 -0.66 -8.70 -4.49
N TYR A 39 0.32 -8.66 -3.61
CA TYR A 39 1.68 -8.29 -3.97
C TYR A 39 2.66 -9.02 -3.06
N ALA A 40 3.89 -9.14 -3.53
CA ALA A 40 5.02 -9.65 -2.75
C ALA A 40 6.27 -8.86 -3.13
N THR A 41 7.09 -8.52 -2.13
CA THR A 41 8.32 -7.76 -2.32
C THR A 41 9.49 -8.44 -1.63
N PRO A 42 9.99 -9.58 -2.15
CA PRO A 42 11.06 -10.33 -1.52
C PRO A 42 12.31 -9.47 -1.25
N GLY A 43 12.76 -9.44 0.00
CA GLY A 43 13.92 -8.64 0.43
C GLY A 43 13.60 -7.19 0.78
N TYR A 44 12.33 -6.79 0.78
CA TYR A 44 11.87 -5.47 1.21
C TYR A 44 10.89 -5.63 2.37
N GLU A 45 11.00 -4.73 3.35
CA GLU A 45 9.90 -4.44 4.27
C GLU A 45 8.92 -3.46 3.61
N THR A 46 7.64 -3.51 3.99
CA THR A 46 6.62 -2.59 3.44
C THR A 46 5.73 -2.03 4.54
N CYS A 47 5.08 -0.90 4.25
CA CYS A 47 4.03 -0.34 5.08
C CYS A 47 2.78 -0.11 4.22
N ILE A 48 1.68 -0.75 4.58
CA ILE A 48 0.38 -0.61 3.90
C ILE A 48 -0.39 0.50 4.62
N VAL A 49 -0.69 1.58 3.90
CA VAL A 49 -1.35 2.77 4.47
C VAL A 49 -2.55 3.15 3.61
N PRO A 50 -3.79 2.98 4.10
CA PRO A 50 -4.96 3.54 3.45
C PRO A 50 -4.87 5.07 3.42
N ALA A 51 -4.73 5.65 2.24
CA ALA A 51 -4.77 7.10 2.07
C ALA A 51 -6.17 7.65 2.38
N THR A 52 -7.18 6.97 1.84
CA THR A 52 -8.60 7.14 2.13
C THR A 52 -9.31 5.79 1.97
N GLY A 53 -10.49 5.65 2.56
CA GLY A 53 -11.25 4.41 2.63
C GLY A 53 -10.70 3.42 3.65
N GLN A 54 -11.21 2.19 3.57
CA GLN A 54 -10.94 1.12 4.52
C GLN A 54 -10.69 -0.19 3.78
N ILE A 55 -9.73 -0.97 4.27
CA ILE A 55 -9.38 -2.30 3.75
C ILE A 55 -9.24 -3.31 4.89
N ASP A 56 -9.35 -4.59 4.57
CA ASP A 56 -8.80 -5.65 5.40
C ASP A 56 -7.42 -6.03 4.84
N ALA A 57 -6.39 -6.02 5.68
CA ALA A 57 -5.03 -6.41 5.31
C ALA A 57 -4.74 -7.83 5.82
N VAL A 58 -4.41 -8.74 4.92
CA VAL A 58 -4.04 -10.13 5.25
C VAL A 58 -2.55 -10.30 4.98
N VAL A 59 -1.79 -10.59 6.03
CA VAL A 59 -0.33 -10.75 6.02
C VAL A 59 0.00 -12.07 6.70
N ALA A 60 0.43 -13.07 5.91
CA ALA A 60 0.62 -14.44 6.38
C ALA A 60 -0.61 -14.97 7.14
N ASP A 61 -0.47 -15.27 8.43
CA ASP A 61 -1.51 -15.76 9.33
C ASP A 61 -2.22 -14.65 10.13
N VAL A 62 -1.85 -13.38 9.90
CA VAL A 62 -2.43 -12.23 10.58
C VAL A 62 -3.39 -11.48 9.65
N THR A 63 -4.60 -11.23 10.13
CA THR A 63 -5.57 -10.35 9.47
C THR A 63 -5.80 -9.12 10.33
N VAL A 64 -5.61 -7.94 9.73
CA VAL A 64 -5.99 -6.65 10.30
C VAL A 64 -7.24 -6.18 9.58
N GLU A 65 -8.38 -6.32 10.26
CA GLU A 65 -9.67 -5.92 9.71
C GLU A 65 -9.89 -4.41 9.84
N LYS A 66 -10.60 -3.83 8.88
CA LYS A 66 -11.09 -2.44 8.91
C LYS A 66 -9.99 -1.39 9.11
N LEU A 67 -8.81 -1.62 8.54
CA LEU A 67 -7.70 -0.68 8.56
C LEU A 67 -8.06 0.57 7.74
N GLY A 68 -7.95 1.74 8.35
CA GLY A 68 -8.20 3.04 7.74
C GLY A 68 -9.36 3.79 8.41
N LEU A 69 -9.07 5.02 8.84
CA LEU A 69 -10.02 5.94 9.49
C LEU A 69 -10.31 7.20 8.66
N ARG A 70 -9.65 7.34 7.51
CA ARG A 70 -9.78 8.51 6.62
C ARG A 70 -10.76 8.21 5.49
N GLY A 71 -11.78 9.04 5.33
CA GLY A 71 -12.93 8.78 4.45
C GLY A 71 -12.79 9.47 3.11
N ASP A 72 -13.05 10.77 3.11
CA ASP A 72 -13.14 11.61 1.91
C ASP A 72 -11.78 12.16 1.49
N ASP A 73 -10.94 12.53 2.46
CA ASP A 73 -9.60 13.06 2.20
C ASP A 73 -8.60 12.66 3.29
N VAL A 74 -7.35 13.13 3.17
CA VAL A 74 -6.27 12.72 4.07
C VAL A 74 -6.27 13.42 5.43
N TRP A 75 -7.21 14.33 5.67
CA TRP A 75 -7.28 15.21 6.84
C TRP A 75 -8.47 14.91 7.76
N ASP A 76 -9.43 14.08 7.33
CA ASP A 76 -10.68 13.83 8.04
C ASP A 76 -10.61 12.74 9.12
N GLY A 77 -9.44 12.14 9.31
CA GLY A 77 -9.20 11.10 10.31
C GLY A 77 -7.72 10.81 10.55
N GLU A 78 -7.44 9.99 11.56
CA GLU A 78 -6.08 9.59 11.90
C GLU A 78 -5.51 8.60 10.86
N PRO A 79 -4.22 8.72 10.50
CA PRO A 79 -3.59 7.74 9.63
C PRO A 79 -3.37 6.42 10.35
N GLU A 80 -3.71 5.32 9.69
CA GLU A 80 -3.37 3.96 10.14
C GLU A 80 -2.50 3.26 9.11
N GLY A 81 -1.75 2.26 9.55
CA GLY A 81 -1.00 1.41 8.64
C GLY A 81 -0.53 0.11 9.29
N VAL A 82 -0.19 -0.85 8.42
CA VAL A 82 0.40 -2.13 8.82
C VAL A 82 1.82 -2.18 8.29
N TYR A 83 2.79 -2.28 9.20
CA TYR A 83 4.17 -2.58 8.85
C TYR A 83 4.36 -4.08 8.68
N VAL A 84 5.01 -4.48 7.60
CA VAL A 84 5.29 -5.87 7.23
C VAL A 84 6.81 -6.03 7.09
N PRO A 85 7.45 -6.81 7.98
CA PRO A 85 8.88 -7.11 7.87
C PRO A 85 9.22 -7.85 6.58
N SER A 86 10.49 -7.76 6.15
CA SER A 86 10.96 -8.54 5.00
C SER A 86 10.90 -10.04 5.28
N GLY A 87 10.45 -10.83 4.29
CA GLY A 87 10.45 -12.30 4.37
C GLY A 87 9.19 -12.91 5.00
N VAL A 88 8.17 -12.07 5.23
CA VAL A 88 6.80 -12.47 5.55
C VAL A 88 6.01 -12.72 4.27
#